data_AF-A0A3Q2DPA3-F1
#
_entry.id   AF-A0A3Q2DPA3-F1
#
_cell.length_a   1.000
_cell.length_b   1.000
_cell.length_c   1.000
_cell.angle_alpha   90.00
_cell.angle_beta   90.00
_cell.angle_gamma   90.00
#
_symmetry.space_group_name_H-M   'P 1'
#
loop_
_entity.id
_entity.type
_entity.pdbx_description
1 polymer ?
#
loop_
_entity_poly.entity_id
_entity_poly.type
_entity_poly.pdbx_seq_one_letter_code
_entity_poly.pdbx_strand_id
1 'polypeptide(L)'
;MKLTTMRRTRQIDVRRALALTGTFSFLCSCSKACLLPFLTLYFRHLGLSQSMVGIIMGTKHSITLVWSPLAGLLSKRYNKRRLVINCSLLFSALAALVLLLLPPVETPGAQSRSCNTSNLSSGSAQSCDSVPTPTSTPSLVSAERNKRSGITSGRLEEKQNSSGFLGSLKEMNIQNQLFFLILIIVSLWEFLSAPLERTVDDGLYEYLDYADASDRHGSMEVWGLIGGACGVGGAGVVVSQLSCLIAADTSRSVVHFYAYAGLAVLALPVAIYLPLYLNKKRGRANGLLKAMQLVHGSPRALLCAFTIILVGVVNSAMENFLLWQMEDHGSTELHMGLCLALALLSQAAFPLLAGRVSKLLSPGRVLVVGAASLGLQVFYYSFLWGPWTALPAQVLSTFSSGALWWAVGIQCEDVATPGAERSVRRVYSSLCLRLGSAVGSFAGGFVVQRFGVTWLFRGVAIGLMAWCVCLPLLQWKAPRQRRINYSRLLAADASEASDSDSDPERDWLEKAMEDDQGNNNYERKIRHSN
;
A
#
# COMPACT_ATOMS: atom_id res chain seq x y z
N MET A 1 -32.47 -0.96 -48.70
CA MET A 1 -31.02 -1.17 -48.54
C MET A 1 -30.51 -0.30 -47.39
N LYS A 2 -30.36 -0.86 -46.17
CA LYS A 2 -29.84 -0.12 -45.01
C LYS A 2 -28.33 -0.39 -44.91
N LEU A 3 -27.49 0.62 -45.14
CA LEU A 3 -26.05 0.51 -44.92
C LEU A 3 -25.80 0.26 -43.42
N THR A 4 -25.27 -0.92 -43.09
CA THR A 4 -24.69 -1.20 -41.78
C THR A 4 -23.42 -0.36 -41.65
N THR A 5 -23.50 0.74 -40.89
CA THR A 5 -22.33 1.56 -40.57
C THR A 5 -21.28 0.72 -39.84
N MET A 6 -20.21 0.34 -40.55
CA MET A 6 -19.03 -0.30 -39.97
C MET A 6 -18.50 0.61 -38.85
N ARG A 7 -18.68 0.14 -37.61
CA ARG A 7 -18.31 0.90 -36.41
C ARG A 7 -16.80 0.86 -36.26
N ARG A 8 -16.12 1.80 -36.92
CA ARG A 8 -14.66 2.00 -36.97
C ARG A 8 -14.02 1.66 -35.62
N THR A 9 -13.48 0.44 -35.51
CA THR A 9 -12.86 -0.07 -34.30
C THR A 9 -11.61 0.77 -34.04
N ARG A 10 -11.60 1.53 -32.93
CA ARG A 10 -10.35 2.13 -32.45
C ARG A 10 -9.40 0.97 -32.16
N GLN A 11 -8.30 0.93 -32.90
CA GLN A 11 -7.21 0.00 -32.67
C GLN A 11 -6.73 0.17 -31.22
N ILE A 12 -6.74 -0.91 -30.45
CA ILE A 12 -6.48 -0.86 -29.00
C ILE A 12 -4.95 -0.88 -28.82
N ASP A 13 -4.35 0.29 -28.60
CA ASP A 13 -2.91 0.41 -28.37
C ASP A 13 -2.50 -0.11 -26.98
N VAL A 14 -2.53 -1.43 -26.79
CA VAL A 14 -2.20 -2.11 -25.52
C VAL A 14 -0.81 -1.69 -25.01
N ARG A 15 0.18 -1.53 -25.90
CA ARG A 15 1.53 -1.06 -25.52
C ARG A 15 1.51 0.35 -24.91
N ARG A 16 0.77 1.29 -25.53
CA ARG A 16 0.66 2.67 -25.05
C ARG A 16 -0.11 2.74 -23.73
N ALA A 17 -1.16 1.93 -23.59
CA ALA A 17 -1.92 1.81 -22.36
C ALA A 17 -1.08 1.25 -21.20
N LEU A 18 -0.32 0.17 -21.44
CA LEU A 18 0.60 -0.40 -20.44
C LEU A 18 1.68 0.61 -20.05
N ALA A 19 2.26 1.34 -21.00
CA ALA A 19 3.25 2.39 -20.70
C ALA A 19 2.65 3.52 -19.84
N LEU A 20 1.49 4.08 -20.23
CA LEU A 20 0.80 5.14 -19.48
C LEU A 20 0.39 4.71 -18.07
N THR A 21 -0.01 3.45 -17.89
CA THR A 21 -0.43 2.99 -16.56
C THR A 21 0.78 2.58 -15.70
N GLY A 22 1.83 2.01 -16.31
CA GLY A 22 3.11 1.76 -15.64
C GLY A 22 3.75 3.03 -15.10
N THR A 23 3.79 4.11 -15.89
CA THR A 23 4.28 5.42 -15.41
C THR A 23 3.37 6.01 -14.32
N PHE A 24 2.05 5.84 -14.40
CA PHE A 24 1.14 6.26 -13.34
C PHE A 24 1.36 5.50 -12.02
N SER A 25 1.53 4.17 -12.08
CA SER A 25 1.88 3.32 -10.93
C SER A 25 3.20 3.75 -10.30
N PHE A 26 4.21 3.93 -11.14
CA PHE A 26 5.54 4.39 -10.74
C PHE A 26 5.45 5.72 -9.99
N LEU A 27 4.78 6.73 -10.55
CA LEU A 27 4.65 8.06 -9.94
C LEU A 27 3.83 8.03 -8.63
N CYS A 28 2.72 7.30 -8.59
CA CYS A 28 1.90 7.19 -7.37
C CYS A 28 2.60 6.44 -6.24
N SER A 29 3.34 5.36 -6.56
CA SER A 29 4.13 4.61 -5.59
C SER A 29 5.35 5.39 -5.13
N CYS A 30 6.01 6.12 -6.04
CA CYS A 30 7.10 7.05 -5.74
C CYS A 30 6.64 8.14 -4.75
N SER A 31 5.58 8.87 -5.09
CA SER A 31 4.95 9.88 -4.22
C SER A 31 4.69 9.33 -2.81
N LYS A 32 3.99 8.20 -2.69
CA LYS A 32 3.68 7.57 -1.39
C LYS A 32 4.92 7.15 -0.62
N ALA A 33 5.90 6.54 -1.28
CA ALA A 33 7.12 6.06 -0.64
C ALA A 33 8.00 7.20 -0.11
N CYS A 34 7.92 8.41 -0.69
CA CYS A 34 8.57 9.60 -0.15
C CYS A 34 8.10 9.97 1.25
N LEU A 35 6.86 9.64 1.65
CA LEU A 35 6.27 10.14 2.91
C LEU A 35 5.73 9.06 3.85
N LEU A 36 5.01 8.04 3.35
CA LEU A 36 4.32 7.07 4.20
C LEU A 36 5.21 6.39 5.25
N PRO A 37 6.47 5.99 4.95
CA PRO A 37 7.37 5.46 5.97
C PRO A 37 7.72 6.53 7.02
N PHE A 38 8.13 7.72 6.57
CA PHE A 38 8.58 8.81 7.46
C PHE A 38 7.45 9.46 8.26
N LEU A 39 6.18 9.19 7.94
CA LEU A 39 5.02 9.76 8.61
C LEU A 39 4.96 9.40 10.12
N THR A 40 5.31 8.17 10.50
CA THR A 40 5.32 7.78 11.92
C THR A 40 6.49 8.40 12.68
N LEU A 41 7.62 8.63 12.01
CA LEU A 41 8.78 9.33 12.55
C LEU A 41 8.47 10.82 12.74
N TYR A 42 7.78 11.46 11.79
CA TYR A 42 7.24 12.82 11.95
C TYR A 42 6.29 12.94 13.15
N PHE A 43 5.37 11.98 13.35
CA PHE A 43 4.50 11.98 14.53
C PHE A 43 5.28 11.82 15.85
N ARG A 44 6.40 11.09 15.85
CA ARG A 44 7.32 11.00 16.98
C ARG A 44 7.97 12.35 17.28
N HIS A 45 8.44 13.06 16.26
CA HIS A 45 9.05 14.40 16.38
C HIS A 45 8.07 15.46 16.90
N LEU A 46 6.77 15.32 16.63
CA LEU A 46 5.71 16.14 17.23
C LEU A 46 5.42 15.83 18.71
N GLY A 47 6.13 14.87 19.33
CA GLY A 47 5.94 14.49 20.73
C GLY A 47 4.71 13.62 21.00
N LEU A 48 4.13 12.97 19.99
CA LEU A 48 3.02 12.03 20.22
C LEU A 48 3.49 10.75 20.92
N SER A 49 2.64 10.23 21.81
CA SER A 49 2.91 8.95 22.47
C SER A 49 2.84 7.77 21.49
N GLN A 50 3.52 6.68 21.85
CA GLN A 50 3.70 5.52 20.97
C GLN A 50 2.36 4.79 20.69
N SER A 51 1.46 4.78 21.67
CA SER A 51 0.07 4.32 21.51
C SER A 51 -0.78 5.29 20.69
N MET A 52 -0.60 6.60 20.82
CA MET A 52 -1.29 7.60 19.99
C MET A 52 -0.96 7.40 18.50
N VAL A 53 0.32 7.19 18.18
CA VAL A 53 0.77 6.86 16.80
C VAL A 53 0.17 5.54 16.32
N GLY A 54 0.18 4.50 17.16
CA GLY A 54 -0.48 3.23 16.86
C GLY A 54 -1.99 3.36 16.60
N ILE A 55 -2.69 4.23 17.32
CA ILE A 55 -4.12 4.53 17.12
C ILE A 55 -4.35 5.29 15.81
N ILE A 56 -3.53 6.30 15.50
CA ILE A 56 -3.63 7.04 14.23
C ILE A 56 -3.43 6.08 13.05
N MET A 57 -2.39 5.24 13.09
CA MET A 57 -2.08 4.30 12.02
C MET A 57 -3.07 3.12 11.97
N GLY A 58 -3.61 2.66 13.10
CA GLY A 58 -4.69 1.67 13.13
C GLY A 58 -5.99 2.22 12.52
N THR A 59 -6.32 3.48 12.81
CA THR A 59 -7.47 4.19 12.24
C THR A 59 -7.30 4.39 10.73
N LYS A 60 -6.12 4.82 10.28
CA LYS A 60 -5.72 4.92 8.86
C LYS A 60 -6.04 3.62 8.10
N HIS A 61 -5.57 2.49 8.59
CA HIS A 61 -5.82 1.18 7.98
C HIS A 61 -7.30 0.77 8.03
N SER A 62 -8.01 1.09 9.12
CA SER A 62 -9.43 0.76 9.30
C SER A 62 -10.36 1.57 8.38
N ILE A 63 -10.08 2.87 8.19
CA ILE A 63 -10.79 3.71 7.21
C ILE A 63 -10.58 3.14 5.81
N THR A 64 -9.34 2.84 5.44
CA THR A 64 -9.03 2.31 4.10
C THR A 64 -9.59 0.89 3.88
N LEU A 65 -9.74 0.06 4.92
CA LEU A 65 -10.44 -1.24 4.86
C LEU A 65 -11.90 -1.09 4.40
N VAL A 66 -12.64 -0.14 4.98
CA VAL A 66 -14.10 0.02 4.78
C VAL A 66 -14.41 0.96 3.61
N TRP A 67 -13.69 2.07 3.50
CA TRP A 67 -13.98 3.11 2.53
C TRP A 67 -13.50 2.76 1.11
N SER A 68 -12.34 2.12 0.97
CA SER A 68 -11.82 1.70 -0.34
C SER A 68 -12.81 0.87 -1.17
N PRO A 69 -13.42 -0.23 -0.66
CA PRO A 69 -14.43 -0.99 -1.43
C PRO A 69 -15.70 -0.18 -1.72
N LEU A 70 -16.14 0.66 -0.76
CA LEU A 70 -17.34 1.47 -0.91
C LEU A 70 -17.18 2.55 -1.99
N ALA A 71 -16.08 3.31 -1.95
CA ALA A 71 -15.72 4.30 -2.96
C ALA A 71 -15.46 3.67 -4.33
N GLY A 72 -14.86 2.47 -4.37
CA GLY A 72 -14.77 1.64 -5.56
C GLY A 72 -16.13 1.43 -6.20
N LEU A 73 -17.11 0.90 -5.47
CA LEU A 73 -18.48 0.69 -5.95
C LEU A 73 -19.18 2.00 -6.36
N LEU A 74 -18.97 3.07 -5.61
CA LEU A 74 -19.54 4.39 -5.86
C LEU A 74 -19.04 4.98 -7.20
N SER A 75 -17.74 4.85 -7.48
CA SER A 75 -17.13 5.29 -8.73
C SER A 75 -17.70 4.58 -9.97
N LYS A 76 -18.11 3.31 -9.81
CA LYS A 76 -18.77 2.52 -10.88
C LYS A 76 -20.21 2.98 -11.09
N ARG A 77 -20.96 3.26 -10.02
CA ARG A 77 -22.36 3.74 -10.12
C ARG A 77 -22.45 5.11 -10.80
N TYR A 78 -21.57 6.06 -10.46
CA TYR A 78 -21.62 7.41 -11.03
C TYR A 78 -20.90 7.58 -12.38
N ASN A 79 -20.28 6.52 -12.92
CA ASN A 79 -19.57 6.53 -14.22
C ASN A 79 -18.49 7.63 -14.35
N LYS A 80 -17.94 8.10 -13.22
CA LYS A 80 -17.03 9.26 -13.09
C LYS A 80 -15.65 8.90 -12.53
N ARG A 81 -15.14 7.68 -12.80
CA ARG A 81 -13.83 7.20 -12.27
C ARG A 81 -12.68 8.20 -12.43
N ARG A 82 -12.53 8.83 -13.60
CA ARG A 82 -11.50 9.86 -13.87
C ARG A 82 -11.59 11.05 -12.92
N LEU A 83 -12.81 11.56 -12.66
CA LEU A 83 -13.02 12.66 -11.72
C LEU A 83 -12.65 12.22 -10.30
N VAL A 84 -13.10 11.03 -9.87
CA VAL A 84 -12.75 10.49 -8.55
C VAL A 84 -11.23 10.38 -8.38
N ILE A 85 -10.51 9.85 -9.38
CA ILE A 85 -9.05 9.72 -9.37
C ILE A 85 -8.40 11.11 -9.23
N ASN A 86 -8.69 12.04 -10.13
CA ASN A 86 -8.05 13.36 -10.14
C ASN A 86 -8.37 14.16 -8.86
N CYS A 87 -9.61 14.13 -8.37
CA CYS A 87 -9.98 14.76 -7.10
C CYS A 87 -9.28 14.10 -5.91
N SER A 88 -9.24 12.76 -5.83
CA SER A 88 -8.54 12.05 -4.75
C SER A 88 -7.07 12.44 -4.67
N LEU A 89 -6.42 12.55 -5.83
CA LEU A 89 -5.00 12.85 -5.98
C LEU A 89 -4.68 14.32 -5.64
N LEU A 90 -5.52 15.27 -6.07
CA LEU A 90 -5.40 16.68 -5.69
C LEU A 90 -5.68 16.91 -4.19
N PHE A 91 -6.75 16.31 -3.67
CA PHE A 91 -7.14 16.48 -2.28
C PHE A 91 -6.19 15.76 -1.31
N SER A 92 -5.56 14.64 -1.69
CA SER A 92 -4.51 14.02 -0.86
C SER A 92 -3.23 14.86 -0.84
N ALA A 93 -2.85 15.48 -1.96
CA ALA A 93 -1.75 16.46 -2.00
C ALA A 93 -2.05 17.68 -1.11
N LEU A 94 -3.28 18.21 -1.14
CA LEU A 94 -3.67 19.32 -0.28
C LEU A 94 -3.69 18.94 1.21
N ALA A 95 -4.26 17.78 1.56
CA ALA A 95 -4.26 17.26 2.92
C ALA A 95 -2.84 17.05 3.47
N ALA A 96 -1.87 16.74 2.59
CA ALA A 96 -0.46 16.67 2.95
C ALA A 96 0.14 18.00 3.38
N LEU A 97 -0.14 19.05 2.62
CA LEU A 97 0.34 20.39 2.94
C LEU A 97 -0.37 20.96 4.17
N VAL A 98 -1.61 20.54 4.46
CA VAL A 98 -2.32 20.91 5.70
C VAL A 98 -1.65 20.35 6.95
N LEU A 99 -1.03 19.15 6.91
CA LEU A 99 -0.26 18.64 8.05
C LEU A 99 0.97 19.51 8.37
N LEU A 100 1.55 20.21 7.39
CA LEU A 100 2.66 21.14 7.61
C LEU A 100 2.27 22.42 8.34
N LEU A 101 0.97 22.75 8.40
CA LEU A 101 0.46 23.90 9.16
C LEU A 101 0.41 23.65 10.67
N LEU A 102 0.70 22.43 11.11
CA LEU A 102 0.79 22.09 12.53
C LEU A 102 2.16 22.55 13.07
N PRO A 103 2.20 23.49 14.03
CA PRO A 103 3.46 23.92 14.62
C PRO A 103 4.11 22.72 15.35
N PRO A 104 5.41 22.48 15.17
CA PRO A 104 6.11 21.47 15.95
C PRO A 104 6.11 21.88 17.42
N VAL A 105 5.79 20.93 18.32
CA VAL A 105 6.05 21.13 19.75
C VAL A 105 7.56 21.10 19.95
N GLU A 106 8.13 22.24 20.36
CA GLU A 106 9.55 22.32 20.69
C GLU A 106 9.88 21.37 21.84
N THR A 107 10.54 20.26 21.51
CA THR A 107 11.07 19.33 22.51
C THR A 107 12.49 19.78 22.89
N PRO A 108 12.76 20.14 24.16
CA PRO A 108 14.09 20.53 24.58
C PRO A 108 15.01 19.31 24.56
N GLY A 109 15.85 19.19 23.52
CA GLY A 109 16.76 18.07 23.34
C GLY A 109 17.15 17.75 21.90
N ALA A 110 16.45 18.29 20.90
CA ALA A 110 16.86 18.19 19.50
C ALA A 110 18.16 18.98 19.25
N GLN A 111 19.32 18.34 19.47
CA GLN A 111 20.61 18.92 19.12
C GLN A 111 20.66 19.20 17.61
N SER A 112 20.45 20.47 17.25
CA SER A 112 20.80 20.96 15.92
C SER A 112 22.31 20.76 15.76
N ARG A 113 22.70 19.75 14.97
CA ARG A 113 24.08 19.63 14.48
C ARG A 113 24.35 20.86 13.61
N SER A 114 24.94 21.89 14.22
CA SER A 114 25.46 23.05 13.50
C SER A 114 26.41 22.56 12.43
N CYS A 115 26.09 22.84 11.16
CA CYS A 115 26.99 22.60 10.06
C CYS A 115 28.07 23.70 10.10
N ASN A 116 29.17 23.46 10.83
CA ASN A 116 30.37 24.29 10.70
C ASN A 116 30.93 24.16 9.28
N THR A 117 30.59 25.11 8.41
CA THR A 117 31.22 25.32 7.11
C THR A 117 32.61 25.93 7.30
N SER A 118 33.51 25.15 7.88
CA SER A 118 34.93 25.47 8.05
C SER A 118 35.74 24.17 7.99
N ASN A 119 35.99 23.71 6.76
CA ASN A 119 37.22 23.02 6.30
C ASN A 119 36.99 22.33 4.94
N LEU A 120 36.94 23.14 3.87
CA LEU A 120 37.30 22.67 2.53
C LEU A 120 38.75 23.07 2.24
N SER A 121 39.66 22.70 3.15
CA SER A 121 41.11 22.91 3.00
C SER A 121 41.87 21.92 3.89
N SER A 122 42.75 21.18 3.24
CA SER A 122 43.81 20.31 3.78
C SER A 122 44.44 20.70 5.14
N GLY A 123 44.72 19.69 5.97
CA GLY A 123 45.91 19.70 6.85
C GLY A 123 45.70 19.35 8.34
N SER A 124 46.33 18.25 8.77
CA SER A 124 46.91 18.00 10.10
C SER A 124 46.17 18.36 11.42
N ALA A 125 45.83 17.29 12.16
CA ALA A 125 45.95 17.10 13.61
C ALA A 125 45.99 18.29 14.60
N GLN A 126 45.08 18.27 15.59
CA GLN A 126 45.43 18.33 17.03
C GLN A 126 44.24 17.95 17.95
N SER A 127 44.55 17.57 19.19
CA SER A 127 43.62 17.19 20.26
C SER A 127 43.22 18.39 21.14
N CYS A 128 42.18 18.24 21.98
CA CYS A 128 42.23 18.54 23.42
C CYS A 128 40.94 18.15 24.17
N ASP A 129 41.10 17.75 25.42
CA ASP A 129 40.03 17.54 26.41
C ASP A 129 39.53 18.87 27.02
N SER A 130 38.33 18.89 27.60
CA SER A 130 38.10 19.15 29.05
C SER A 130 36.65 19.50 29.43
N VAL A 131 36.33 19.25 30.70
CA VAL A 131 35.06 19.46 31.44
C VAL A 131 35.45 20.30 32.68
N PRO A 132 34.71 21.35 33.11
CA PRO A 132 33.77 21.18 34.25
C PRO A 132 32.56 22.15 34.39
N THR A 133 31.64 21.75 35.27
CA THR A 133 30.52 22.49 35.91
C THR A 133 30.82 22.67 37.43
N PRO A 134 29.93 23.14 38.34
CA PRO A 134 28.80 24.10 38.31
C PRO A 134 28.79 25.17 39.45
N THR A 135 27.94 26.22 39.39
CA THR A 135 27.35 27.04 40.50
C THR A 135 26.29 28.03 39.93
N SER A 136 25.37 28.70 40.67
CA SER A 136 24.50 28.29 41.81
C SER A 136 23.42 29.35 42.18
N THR A 137 22.17 28.91 42.47
CA THR A 137 21.10 29.54 43.31
C THR A 137 20.33 30.82 42.86
N PRO A 138 19.10 31.07 43.38
CA PRO A 138 18.08 31.95 42.76
C PRO A 138 17.65 33.18 43.61
N SER A 139 16.72 34.00 43.10
CA SER A 139 16.02 35.06 43.87
C SER A 139 14.51 35.14 43.60
N LEU A 140 13.73 35.42 44.65
CA LEU A 140 12.29 35.71 44.63
C LEU A 140 12.04 37.20 44.35
N VAL A 141 10.94 37.55 43.66
CA VAL A 141 10.19 38.79 43.92
C VAL A 141 8.66 38.54 43.84
N SER A 142 7.94 39.29 44.67
CA SER A 142 6.53 39.30 45.08
C SER A 142 5.40 39.13 44.05
N ALA A 143 4.24 38.70 44.58
CA ALA A 143 2.93 38.77 43.94
C ALA A 143 2.27 40.15 44.07
N GLU A 144 1.32 40.46 43.18
CA GLU A 144 0.33 41.52 43.42
C GLU A 144 -1.08 41.06 42.98
N ARG A 145 -2.10 41.61 43.64
CA ARG A 145 -3.49 41.14 43.63
C ARG A 145 -4.40 42.29 43.26
N ASN A 146 -5.25 42.15 42.24
CA ASN A 146 -6.34 43.11 42.04
C ASN A 146 -7.66 42.47 41.59
N LYS A 147 -8.78 43.11 41.96
CA LYS A 147 -10.11 42.50 42.02
C LYS A 147 -11.18 43.55 41.71
N ARG A 148 -11.94 43.40 40.62
CA ARG A 148 -13.28 44.00 40.51
C ARG A 148 -14.21 43.31 39.52
N SER A 149 -15.50 43.44 39.81
CA SER A 149 -16.65 42.75 39.22
C SER A 149 -17.49 43.67 38.33
N GLY A 150 -18.20 43.11 37.35
CA GLY A 150 -19.24 43.81 36.57
C GLY A 150 -20.17 42.83 35.84
N ILE A 151 -21.48 43.04 35.96
CA ILE A 151 -22.58 42.20 35.44
C ILE A 151 -23.04 42.84 34.09
N THR A 152 -23.56 42.16 33.05
CA THR A 152 -25.00 41.84 32.90
C THR A 152 -25.32 41.07 31.59
N SER A 153 -26.22 40.09 31.70
CA SER A 153 -27.18 39.47 30.74
C SER A 153 -27.14 39.75 29.23
N GLY A 154 -27.37 38.69 28.43
CA GLY A 154 -27.70 38.78 26.99
C GLY A 154 -27.91 37.41 26.33
N ARG A 155 -29.15 36.90 26.33
CA ARG A 155 -29.54 35.59 25.76
C ARG A 155 -29.55 35.58 24.23
N LEU A 156 -28.88 34.60 23.62
CA LEU A 156 -29.23 34.05 22.30
C LEU A 156 -28.73 32.59 22.21
N GLU A 157 -29.66 31.66 22.09
CA GLU A 157 -29.37 30.22 21.94
C GLU A 157 -29.14 29.85 20.46
N GLU A 158 -28.77 28.57 20.24
CA GLU A 158 -28.87 27.87 18.96
C GLU A 158 -27.79 28.08 17.87
N LYS A 159 -26.57 27.60 18.18
CA LYS A 159 -25.70 26.95 17.16
C LYS A 159 -24.82 25.85 17.75
N GLN A 160 -25.45 24.93 18.48
CA GLN A 160 -24.80 23.94 19.33
C GLN A 160 -24.87 22.54 18.71
N ASN A 161 -23.78 22.12 18.06
CA ASN A 161 -23.42 20.72 17.81
C ASN A 161 -22.01 20.58 17.18
N SER A 162 -21.54 21.56 16.41
CA SER A 162 -20.15 21.62 15.91
C SER A 162 -19.22 22.38 16.88
N SER A 163 -19.71 23.47 17.45
CA SER A 163 -19.03 24.31 18.44
C SER A 163 -18.67 23.56 19.74
N GLY A 164 -19.49 22.60 20.18
CA GLY A 164 -19.24 21.83 21.40
C GLY A 164 -18.02 20.92 21.31
N PHE A 165 -17.82 20.24 20.18
CA PHE A 165 -16.66 19.38 19.96
C PHE A 165 -15.37 20.21 19.83
N LEU A 166 -15.38 21.28 19.05
CA LEU A 166 -14.24 22.19 18.91
C LEU A 166 -13.93 22.95 20.22
N GLY A 167 -14.95 23.26 21.03
CA GLY A 167 -14.80 23.81 22.38
C GLY A 167 -14.14 22.82 23.35
N SER A 168 -14.60 21.57 23.36
CA SER A 168 -14.02 20.50 24.18
C SER A 168 -12.56 20.19 23.80
N LEU A 169 -12.21 20.27 22.51
CA LEU A 169 -10.80 20.18 22.07
C LEU A 169 -9.92 21.33 22.59
N LYS A 170 -10.49 22.50 22.90
CA LYS A 170 -9.76 23.68 23.41
C LYS A 170 -9.52 23.64 24.92
N GLU A 171 -10.31 22.89 25.68
CA GLU A 171 -10.16 22.72 27.14
C GLU A 171 -9.18 21.60 27.52
N MET A 172 -8.56 20.94 26.55
CA MET A 172 -7.76 19.74 26.75
C MET A 172 -6.25 20.03 26.67
N ASN A 173 -5.43 19.18 27.32
CA ASN A 173 -3.98 19.30 27.29
C ASN A 173 -3.41 19.31 25.85
N ILE A 174 -2.38 20.12 25.60
CA ILE A 174 -1.81 20.42 24.27
C ILE A 174 -1.48 19.14 23.48
N GLN A 175 -0.86 18.14 24.12
CA GLN A 175 -0.52 16.86 23.49
C GLN A 175 -1.77 16.09 23.00
N ASN A 176 -2.86 16.13 23.78
CA ASN A 176 -4.12 15.48 23.39
C ASN A 176 -4.84 16.29 22.30
N GLN A 177 -4.84 17.61 22.38
CA GLN A 177 -5.40 18.48 21.34
C GLN A 177 -4.71 18.22 19.99
N LEU A 178 -3.37 18.13 19.97
CA LEU A 178 -2.59 17.77 18.80
C LEU A 178 -2.90 16.35 18.30
N PHE A 179 -2.99 15.37 19.20
CA PHE A 179 -3.39 14.00 18.85
C PHE A 179 -4.72 13.95 18.09
N PHE A 180 -5.78 14.58 18.61
CA PHE A 180 -7.08 14.57 17.93
C PHE A 180 -7.06 15.36 16.62
N LEU A 181 -6.34 16.48 16.56
CA LEU A 181 -6.20 17.27 15.34
C LEU A 181 -5.49 16.47 14.23
N ILE A 182 -4.38 15.81 14.55
CA ILE A 182 -3.66 14.91 13.64
C ILE A 182 -4.53 13.72 13.24
N LEU A 183 -5.23 13.10 14.20
CA LEU A 183 -6.16 11.99 13.92
C LEU A 183 -7.26 12.40 12.92
N ILE A 184 -7.83 13.59 13.07
CA ILE A 184 -8.85 14.13 12.13
C ILE A 184 -8.22 14.38 10.75
N ILE A 185 -7.07 15.05 10.67
CA ILE A 185 -6.43 15.38 9.38
C ILE A 185 -5.99 14.10 8.66
N VAL A 186 -5.39 13.14 9.35
CA VAL A 186 -4.99 11.83 8.78
C VAL A 186 -6.22 11.01 8.37
N SER A 187 -7.30 11.03 9.15
CA SER A 187 -8.55 10.35 8.78
C SER A 187 -9.17 10.95 7.52
N LEU A 188 -9.16 12.28 7.40
CA LEU A 188 -9.64 12.99 6.23
C LEU A 188 -8.74 12.72 5.01
N TRP A 189 -7.42 12.75 5.17
CA TRP A 189 -6.46 12.34 4.13
C TRP A 189 -6.83 10.95 3.61
N GLU A 190 -6.92 9.94 4.47
CA GLU A 190 -7.15 8.56 4.05
C GLU A 190 -8.51 8.36 3.40
N PHE A 191 -9.53 9.06 3.88
CA PHE A 191 -10.85 9.09 3.23
C PHE A 191 -10.77 9.64 1.79
N LEU A 192 -9.90 10.63 1.56
CA LEU A 192 -9.65 11.22 0.24
C LEU A 192 -8.71 10.37 -0.64
N SER A 193 -7.74 9.66 -0.05
CA SER A 193 -6.70 8.90 -0.78
C SER A 193 -7.07 7.44 -1.05
N ALA A 194 -7.82 6.76 -0.17
CA ALA A 194 -8.21 5.36 -0.29
C ALA A 194 -8.99 4.98 -1.57
N PRO A 195 -9.79 5.87 -2.20
CA PRO A 195 -10.40 5.60 -3.50
C PRO A 195 -9.37 5.50 -4.63
N LEU A 196 -8.24 6.21 -4.54
CA LEU A 196 -7.26 6.36 -5.63
C LEU A 196 -6.72 5.02 -6.10
N GLU A 197 -6.15 4.24 -5.18
CA GLU A 197 -5.58 2.91 -5.49
C GLU A 197 -6.60 2.01 -6.16
N ARG A 198 -7.76 1.83 -5.51
CA ARG A 198 -8.74 0.85 -5.96
C ARG A 198 -9.42 1.24 -7.26
N THR A 199 -9.67 2.53 -7.49
CA THR A 199 -10.36 2.99 -8.71
C THR A 199 -9.46 2.95 -9.95
N VAL A 200 -8.18 3.24 -9.78
CA VAL A 200 -7.14 3.04 -10.81
C VAL A 200 -7.03 1.56 -11.13
N ASP A 201 -6.85 0.72 -10.10
CA ASP A 201 -6.62 -0.71 -10.27
C ASP A 201 -7.85 -1.42 -10.88
N ASP A 202 -9.06 -1.15 -10.37
CA ASP A 202 -10.31 -1.67 -10.97
C ASP A 202 -10.46 -1.21 -12.42
N GLY A 203 -10.08 0.03 -12.74
CA GLY A 203 -10.20 0.60 -14.09
C GLY A 203 -9.17 0.10 -15.09
N LEU A 204 -7.91 -0.08 -14.68
CA LEU A 204 -6.86 -0.66 -15.53
C LEU A 204 -7.21 -2.10 -15.89
N TYR A 205 -7.52 -2.93 -14.89
CA TYR A 205 -7.79 -4.34 -15.14
C TYR A 205 -9.04 -4.51 -16.02
N GLU A 206 -10.12 -3.74 -15.81
CA GLU A 206 -11.28 -3.78 -16.71
C GLU A 206 -10.97 -3.32 -18.15
N TYR A 207 -9.90 -2.55 -18.36
CA TYR A 207 -9.39 -2.21 -19.69
C TYR A 207 -8.52 -3.34 -20.28
N LEU A 208 -7.65 -3.96 -19.47
CA LEU A 208 -6.79 -5.08 -19.91
C LEU A 208 -7.59 -6.36 -20.18
N ASP A 209 -8.60 -6.64 -19.36
CA ASP A 209 -9.60 -7.72 -19.53
C ASP A 209 -10.42 -7.52 -20.82
N TYR A 210 -10.77 -6.27 -21.16
CA TYR A 210 -11.41 -5.95 -22.45
C TYR A 210 -10.46 -6.04 -23.66
N ALA A 211 -9.15 -6.04 -23.43
CA ALA A 211 -8.13 -6.07 -24.47
C ALA A 211 -7.39 -7.44 -24.56
N ASP A 212 -7.95 -8.49 -23.94
CA ASP A 212 -7.38 -9.83 -23.83
C ASP A 212 -5.88 -9.84 -23.40
N ALA A 213 -5.54 -8.92 -22.49
CA ALA A 213 -4.18 -8.64 -22.03
C ALA A 213 -4.07 -8.64 -20.48
N SER A 214 -5.02 -9.27 -19.79
CA SER A 214 -5.11 -9.36 -18.33
C SER A 214 -3.86 -9.93 -17.66
N ASP A 215 -3.19 -10.91 -18.27
CA ASP A 215 -1.95 -11.53 -17.76
C ASP A 215 -0.82 -10.51 -17.54
N ARG A 216 -0.78 -9.43 -18.34
CA ARG A 216 0.24 -8.38 -18.24
C ARG A 216 0.01 -7.47 -17.02
N HIS A 217 -1.10 -7.60 -16.32
CA HIS A 217 -1.42 -6.82 -15.12
C HIS A 217 -0.36 -7.00 -14.02
N GLY A 218 0.21 -8.20 -13.84
CA GLY A 218 1.28 -8.42 -12.85
C GLY A 218 2.55 -7.58 -13.08
N SER A 219 2.82 -7.14 -14.33
CA SER A 219 3.94 -6.23 -14.59
C SER A 219 3.77 -4.84 -13.94
N MET A 220 2.53 -4.43 -13.67
CA MET A 220 2.18 -3.15 -13.03
C MET A 220 2.67 -3.04 -11.58
N GLU A 221 2.71 -4.17 -10.86
CA GLU A 221 3.17 -4.25 -9.48
C GLU A 221 4.69 -3.99 -9.41
N VAL A 222 5.45 -4.53 -10.38
CA VAL A 222 6.90 -4.31 -10.50
C VAL A 222 7.21 -2.83 -10.77
N TRP A 223 6.47 -2.17 -11.67
CA TRP A 223 6.59 -0.71 -11.88
C TRP A 223 6.29 0.09 -10.61
N GLY A 224 5.34 -0.37 -9.80
CA GLY A 224 5.04 0.23 -8.49
C GLY A 224 6.19 0.09 -7.50
N LEU A 225 6.80 -1.10 -7.38
CA LEU A 225 7.93 -1.35 -6.49
C LEU A 225 9.17 -0.52 -6.88
N ILE A 226 9.51 -0.46 -8.17
CA ILE A 226 10.63 0.36 -8.67
C ILE A 226 10.36 1.86 -8.43
N GLY A 227 9.11 2.32 -8.64
CA GLY A 227 8.69 3.68 -8.32
C GLY A 227 8.84 3.99 -6.83
N GLY A 228 8.38 3.10 -5.95
CA GLY A 228 8.53 3.23 -4.51
C GLY A 228 10.00 3.29 -4.07
N ALA A 229 10.86 2.43 -4.63
CA ALA A 229 12.30 2.45 -4.35
C ALA A 229 12.95 3.78 -4.75
N CYS A 230 12.62 4.29 -5.95
CA CYS A 230 13.07 5.59 -6.43
C CYS A 230 12.60 6.73 -5.54
N GLY A 231 11.34 6.69 -5.08
CA GLY A 231 10.76 7.69 -4.18
C GLY A 231 11.42 7.73 -2.81
N VAL A 232 11.51 6.59 -2.11
CA VAL A 232 12.06 6.55 -0.74
C VAL A 232 13.57 6.81 -0.71
N GLY A 233 14.31 6.27 -1.68
CA GLY A 233 15.75 6.53 -1.82
C GLY A 233 16.04 7.96 -2.27
N GLY A 234 15.28 8.45 -3.26
CA GLY A 234 15.39 9.83 -3.75
C GLY A 234 15.05 10.86 -2.68
N ALA A 235 13.98 10.65 -1.92
CA ALA A 235 13.62 11.53 -0.80
C ALA A 235 14.75 11.60 0.24
N GLY A 236 15.30 10.45 0.67
CA GLY A 236 16.43 10.41 1.62
C GLY A 236 17.66 11.17 1.12
N VAL A 237 18.01 11.04 -0.17
CA VAL A 237 19.11 11.80 -0.80
C VAL A 237 18.81 13.30 -0.83
N VAL A 238 17.60 13.68 -1.25
CA VAL A 238 17.18 15.09 -1.34
C VAL A 238 17.21 15.76 0.04
N VAL A 239 16.68 15.12 1.09
CA VAL A 239 16.71 15.73 2.45
C VAL A 239 18.14 15.91 2.94
N SER A 240 19.05 14.99 2.61
CA SER A 240 20.46 15.09 3.05
C SER A 240 21.30 16.12 2.30
N GLN A 241 20.96 16.47 1.06
CA GLN A 241 21.63 17.57 0.36
C GLN A 241 21.06 18.92 0.82
N LEU A 242 19.75 18.96 1.09
CA LEU A 242 19.06 20.16 1.56
C LEU A 242 19.29 20.45 3.05
N SER A 243 19.76 19.48 3.86
CA SER A 243 19.96 19.67 5.30
C SER A 243 20.96 20.78 5.65
N CYS A 244 21.88 21.13 4.75
CA CYS A 244 22.79 22.26 4.93
C CYS A 244 22.22 23.60 4.42
N LEU A 245 21.22 23.57 3.53
CA LEU A 245 20.62 24.76 2.90
C LEU A 245 19.36 25.26 3.62
N ILE A 246 18.63 24.36 4.30
CA ILE A 246 17.33 24.63 4.92
C ILE A 246 17.43 24.85 6.44
N ALA A 247 18.62 24.67 7.03
CA ALA A 247 18.87 24.66 8.48
C ALA A 247 18.52 25.95 9.26
N ALA A 248 18.10 27.02 8.59
CA ALA A 248 17.83 28.32 9.21
C ALA A 248 16.41 28.47 9.82
N ASP A 249 15.38 27.79 9.29
CA ASP A 249 13.98 28.10 9.71
C ASP A 249 12.91 27.01 9.48
N THR A 250 13.24 25.81 8.99
CA THR A 250 12.22 24.75 8.72
C THR A 250 12.66 23.34 9.12
N SER A 251 11.70 22.54 9.58
CA SER A 251 11.95 21.17 10.06
C SER A 251 12.22 20.19 8.91
N ARG A 252 13.16 19.25 9.10
CA ARG A 252 13.66 18.34 8.05
C ARG A 252 12.54 17.53 7.37
N SER A 253 11.54 17.12 8.14
CA SER A 253 10.40 16.34 7.66
C SER A 253 9.59 17.03 6.55
N VAL A 254 9.62 18.37 6.47
CA VAL A 254 8.87 19.19 5.50
C VAL A 254 9.17 18.76 4.05
N VAL A 255 10.42 18.37 3.77
CA VAL A 255 10.88 17.96 2.43
C VAL A 255 10.11 16.73 1.93
N HIS A 256 9.77 15.78 2.81
CA HIS A 256 9.00 14.58 2.46
C HIS A 256 7.57 14.91 2.02
N PHE A 257 6.92 15.90 2.67
CA PHE A 257 5.58 16.36 2.30
C PHE A 257 5.56 17.11 0.97
N TYR A 258 6.56 17.98 0.71
CA TYR A 258 6.69 18.62 -0.59
C TYR A 258 7.02 17.63 -1.71
N ALA A 259 7.89 16.64 -1.45
CA ALA A 259 8.18 15.57 -2.42
C ALA A 259 6.91 14.75 -2.73
N TYR A 260 6.13 14.37 -1.72
CA TYR A 260 4.83 13.72 -1.90
C TYR A 260 3.89 14.55 -2.78
N ALA A 261 3.68 15.82 -2.44
CA ALA A 261 2.76 16.71 -3.13
C ALA A 261 3.20 17.03 -4.57
N GLY A 262 4.50 17.28 -4.81
CA GLY A 262 5.05 17.54 -6.13
C GLY A 262 4.91 16.34 -7.07
N LEU A 263 5.24 15.13 -6.60
CA LEU A 263 5.07 13.89 -7.36
C LEU A 263 3.59 13.54 -7.59
N ALA A 264 2.72 13.87 -6.63
CA ALA A 264 1.28 13.75 -6.79
C ALA A 264 0.77 14.68 -7.91
N VAL A 265 1.13 15.97 -7.90
CA VAL A 265 0.78 16.91 -8.98
C VAL A 265 1.33 16.44 -10.34
N LEU A 266 2.55 15.91 -10.38
CA LEU A 266 3.15 15.32 -11.60
C LEU A 266 2.39 14.09 -12.13
N ALA A 267 1.66 13.37 -11.28
CA ALA A 267 0.81 12.25 -11.69
C ALA A 267 -0.54 12.70 -12.30
N LEU A 268 -1.00 13.94 -12.06
CA LEU A 268 -2.29 14.44 -12.56
C LEU A 268 -2.41 14.43 -14.11
N PRO A 269 -1.42 14.90 -14.90
CA PRO A 269 -1.47 14.80 -16.35
C PRO A 269 -1.62 13.35 -16.83
N VAL A 270 -0.87 12.42 -16.23
CA VAL A 270 -0.90 10.99 -16.58
C VAL A 270 -2.27 10.39 -16.24
N ALA A 271 -2.86 10.77 -15.10
CA ALA A 271 -4.20 10.36 -14.69
C ALA A 271 -5.31 10.80 -15.67
N ILE A 272 -5.19 12.00 -16.27
CA ILE A 272 -6.14 12.49 -17.29
C ILE A 272 -6.10 11.63 -18.55
N TYR A 273 -4.91 11.23 -18.99
CA TYR A 273 -4.72 10.39 -20.19
C TYR A 273 -4.94 8.89 -19.94
N LEU A 274 -5.20 8.46 -18.71
CA LEU A 274 -5.32 7.04 -18.35
C LEU A 274 -6.48 6.36 -19.11
N PRO A 275 -6.24 5.20 -19.77
CA PRO A 275 -7.26 4.49 -20.54
C PRO A 275 -8.23 3.73 -19.63
N LEU A 276 -9.15 4.47 -19.02
CA LEU A 276 -10.17 3.94 -18.11
C LEU A 276 -11.42 3.54 -18.88
N TYR A 277 -11.55 2.25 -19.19
CA TYR A 277 -12.78 1.67 -19.71
C TYR A 277 -13.77 1.40 -18.56
N LEU A 278 -15.06 1.56 -18.85
CA LEU A 278 -16.16 1.36 -17.91
C LEU A 278 -17.11 0.31 -18.49
N ASN A 279 -16.89 -0.95 -18.14
CA ASN A 279 -17.75 -2.04 -18.60
C ASN A 279 -19.08 -2.03 -17.85
N LYS A 280 -20.11 -1.44 -18.46
CA LYS A 280 -21.46 -1.32 -17.89
C LYS A 280 -22.14 -2.68 -17.59
N LYS A 281 -21.66 -3.80 -18.16
CA LYS A 281 -22.29 -5.13 -18.03
C LYS A 281 -21.85 -5.94 -16.79
N ARG A 282 -20.72 -5.66 -16.14
CA ARG A 282 -20.14 -6.52 -15.08
C ARG A 282 -20.37 -6.02 -13.64
N GLY A 283 -21.48 -5.34 -13.38
CA GLY A 283 -21.85 -4.87 -12.04
C GLY A 283 -22.54 -5.94 -11.20
N ARG A 284 -21.79 -6.71 -10.38
CA ARG A 284 -22.39 -7.64 -9.40
C ARG A 284 -21.66 -7.59 -8.05
N ALA A 285 -22.19 -6.81 -7.12
CA ALA A 285 -21.70 -6.70 -5.74
C ALA A 285 -21.61 -8.07 -5.03
N ASN A 286 -22.52 -8.98 -5.38
CA ASN A 286 -22.57 -10.36 -4.89
C ASN A 286 -21.29 -11.18 -5.21
N GLY A 287 -20.41 -10.70 -6.11
CA GLY A 287 -19.13 -11.36 -6.41
C GLY A 287 -18.14 -11.37 -5.24
N LEU A 288 -18.09 -10.30 -4.43
CA LEU A 288 -17.27 -10.27 -3.21
C LEU A 288 -17.86 -11.19 -2.13
N LEU A 289 -19.18 -11.19 -1.96
CA LEU A 289 -19.87 -12.02 -0.98
C LEU A 289 -19.73 -13.52 -1.31
N LYS A 290 -19.84 -13.89 -2.60
CA LYS A 290 -19.51 -15.24 -3.10
C LYS A 290 -18.04 -15.60 -2.90
N ALA A 291 -17.10 -14.66 -3.09
CA ALA A 291 -15.68 -14.91 -2.84
C ALA A 291 -15.41 -15.17 -1.34
N MET A 292 -16.07 -14.45 -0.43
CA MET A 292 -15.99 -14.72 1.01
C MET A 292 -16.56 -16.10 1.37
N GLN A 293 -17.71 -16.48 0.80
CA GLN A 293 -18.28 -17.82 0.97
C GLN A 293 -17.34 -18.93 0.46
N LEU A 294 -16.66 -18.70 -0.67
CA LEU A 294 -15.71 -19.64 -1.27
C LEU A 294 -14.43 -19.82 -0.42
N VAL A 295 -13.91 -18.72 0.15
CA VAL A 295 -12.78 -18.74 1.11
C VAL A 295 -13.18 -19.43 2.42
N HIS A 296 -14.40 -19.20 2.92
CA HIS A 296 -14.89 -19.86 4.14
C HIS A 296 -15.14 -21.36 3.94
N GLY A 297 -15.62 -21.76 2.75
CA GLY A 297 -15.98 -23.14 2.43
C GLY A 297 -14.81 -24.13 2.28
N SER A 298 -13.54 -23.69 2.32
CA SER A 298 -12.39 -24.59 2.26
C SER A 298 -11.39 -24.35 3.41
N PRO A 299 -11.03 -25.37 4.20
CA PRO A 299 -10.22 -25.19 5.41
C PRO A 299 -8.79 -24.70 5.09
N ARG A 300 -8.28 -25.01 3.89
CA ARG A 300 -6.97 -24.55 3.42
C ARG A 300 -6.94 -23.07 3.05
N ALA A 301 -8.04 -22.54 2.51
CA ALA A 301 -8.20 -21.12 2.25
C ALA A 301 -8.32 -20.34 3.58
N LEU A 302 -9.04 -20.88 4.55
CA LEU A 302 -9.14 -20.29 5.89
C LEU A 302 -7.79 -20.27 6.63
N LEU A 303 -7.00 -21.34 6.57
CA LEU A 303 -5.61 -21.34 7.08
C LEU A 303 -4.76 -20.27 6.40
N CYS A 304 -4.84 -20.15 5.07
CA CYS A 304 -4.15 -19.11 4.29
C CYS A 304 -4.59 -17.70 4.71
N ALA A 305 -5.89 -17.47 4.88
CA ALA A 305 -6.42 -16.18 5.33
C ALA A 305 -5.85 -15.81 6.71
N PHE A 306 -5.72 -16.77 7.63
CA PHE A 306 -5.06 -16.53 8.92
C PHE A 306 -3.56 -16.25 8.78
N THR A 307 -2.82 -16.98 7.93
CA THR A 307 -1.38 -16.67 7.70
C THR A 307 -1.20 -15.24 7.21
N ILE A 308 -2.10 -14.81 6.32
CA ILE A 308 -2.08 -13.50 5.68
C ILE A 308 -2.45 -12.38 6.67
N ILE A 309 -3.42 -12.60 7.58
CA ILE A 309 -3.69 -11.66 8.69
C ILE A 309 -2.44 -11.50 9.57
N LEU A 310 -1.80 -12.62 9.96
CA LEU A 310 -0.63 -12.59 10.83
C LEU A 310 0.56 -11.88 10.14
N VAL A 311 0.79 -12.15 8.85
CA VAL A 311 1.77 -11.42 8.02
C VAL A 311 1.44 -9.92 7.98
N GLY A 312 0.16 -9.53 7.84
CA GLY A 312 -0.26 -8.12 7.88
C GLY A 312 0.03 -7.43 9.22
N VAL A 313 -0.24 -8.13 10.34
CA VAL A 313 0.14 -7.67 11.69
C VAL A 313 1.65 -7.43 11.76
N VAL A 314 2.45 -8.40 11.31
CA VAL A 314 3.92 -8.32 11.31
C VAL A 314 4.43 -7.18 10.43
N ASN A 315 3.93 -7.06 9.20
CA ASN A 315 4.32 -6.02 8.25
C ASN A 315 3.98 -4.61 8.78
N SER A 316 2.83 -4.43 9.44
CA SER A 316 2.52 -3.13 10.06
C SER A 316 3.39 -2.79 11.27
N ALA A 317 3.87 -3.77 12.04
CA ALA A 317 4.85 -3.51 13.09
C ALA A 317 6.18 -2.99 12.48
N MET A 318 6.58 -3.54 11.33
CA MET A 318 7.75 -3.06 10.57
C MET A 318 7.52 -1.66 10.01
N GLU A 319 6.43 -1.44 9.25
CA GLU A 319 6.12 -0.14 8.63
C GLU A 319 6.01 0.99 9.64
N ASN A 320 5.42 0.75 10.82
CA ASN A 320 5.22 1.80 11.82
C ASN A 320 6.47 2.10 12.65
N PHE A 321 7.26 1.09 13.03
CA PHE A 321 8.28 1.22 14.08
C PHE A 321 9.73 0.90 13.64
N LEU A 322 9.97 0.37 12.43
CA LEU A 322 11.33 0.09 11.95
C LEU A 322 12.19 1.36 11.90
N LEU A 323 11.64 2.46 11.40
CA LEU A 323 12.35 3.74 11.30
C LEU A 323 12.69 4.33 12.68
N TRP A 324 11.84 4.12 13.69
CA TRP A 324 12.14 4.53 15.07
C TRP A 324 13.33 3.73 15.63
N GLN A 325 13.37 2.41 15.40
CA GLN A 325 14.52 1.58 15.79
C GLN A 325 15.81 2.03 15.06
N MET A 326 15.74 2.38 13.78
CA MET A 326 16.90 2.90 13.04
C MET A 326 17.38 4.26 13.59
N GLU A 327 16.45 5.14 13.94
CA GLU A 327 16.73 6.45 14.55
C GLU A 327 17.38 6.31 15.94
N ASP A 328 16.87 5.41 16.78
CA ASP A 328 17.38 5.13 18.13
C ASP A 328 18.83 4.61 18.12
N HIS A 329 19.25 3.97 17.02
CA HIS A 329 20.64 3.55 16.78
C HIS A 329 21.45 4.56 15.94
N GLY A 330 21.02 5.82 15.88
CA GLY A 330 21.79 6.93 15.28
C GLY A 330 21.84 6.92 13.74
N SER A 331 20.93 6.21 13.07
CA SER A 331 20.86 6.22 11.60
C SER A 331 20.38 7.58 11.10
N THR A 332 21.00 8.11 10.04
CA THR A 332 20.48 9.31 9.35
C THR A 332 19.39 8.94 8.35
N GLU A 333 18.59 9.91 7.94
CA GLU A 333 17.49 9.74 6.97
C GLU A 333 17.97 9.18 5.60
N LEU A 334 19.23 9.41 5.21
CA LEU A 334 19.87 8.72 4.08
C LEU A 334 19.85 7.19 4.24
N HIS A 335 20.32 6.71 5.39
CA HIS A 335 20.47 5.28 5.65
C HIS A 335 19.09 4.63 5.69
N MET A 336 18.11 5.30 6.31
CA MET A 336 16.70 4.90 6.30
C MET A 336 16.15 4.79 4.87
N GLY A 337 16.29 5.84 4.06
CA GLY A 337 15.80 5.89 2.69
C GLY A 337 16.45 4.84 1.78
N LEU A 338 17.78 4.70 1.84
CA LEU A 338 18.52 3.70 1.06
C LEU A 338 18.19 2.26 1.47
N CYS A 339 18.00 2.02 2.77
CA CYS A 339 17.60 0.72 3.30
C CYS A 339 16.21 0.31 2.79
N LEU A 340 15.23 1.20 2.85
CA LEU A 340 13.89 0.96 2.29
C LEU A 340 13.89 0.84 0.77
N ALA A 341 14.72 1.61 0.06
CA ALA A 341 14.87 1.50 -1.40
C ALA A 341 15.43 0.13 -1.80
N LEU A 342 16.45 -0.37 -1.10
CA LEU A 342 17.00 -1.71 -1.32
C LEU A 342 15.95 -2.81 -1.07
N ALA A 343 15.08 -2.65 -0.08
CA ALA A 343 13.98 -3.58 0.20
C ALA A 343 13.01 -3.69 -0.98
N LEU A 344 12.57 -2.55 -1.52
CA LEU A 344 11.61 -2.51 -2.63
C LEU A 344 12.25 -3.01 -3.94
N LEU A 345 13.53 -2.71 -4.19
CA LEU A 345 14.28 -3.28 -5.32
C LEU A 345 14.45 -4.80 -5.20
N SER A 346 14.71 -5.32 -4.00
CA SER A 346 14.89 -6.76 -3.79
C SER A 346 13.56 -7.52 -3.98
N GLN A 347 12.43 -6.96 -3.51
CA GLN A 347 11.09 -7.47 -3.80
C GLN A 347 10.77 -7.47 -5.31
N ALA A 348 11.14 -6.40 -6.03
CA ALA A 348 10.95 -6.30 -7.48
C ALA A 348 11.73 -7.37 -8.28
N ALA A 349 12.78 -7.96 -7.70
CA ALA A 349 13.53 -9.06 -8.32
C ALA A 349 12.84 -10.44 -8.18
N PHE A 350 11.96 -10.64 -7.19
CA PHE A 350 11.37 -11.97 -6.92
C PHE A 350 10.65 -12.61 -8.14
N PRO A 351 9.90 -11.89 -9.00
CA PRO A 351 9.27 -12.47 -10.18
C PRO A 351 10.25 -13.17 -11.15
N LEU A 352 11.52 -12.74 -11.18
CA LEU A 352 12.58 -13.39 -11.99
C LEU A 352 13.01 -14.74 -11.39
N LEU A 353 12.94 -14.88 -10.06
CA LEU A 353 13.26 -16.09 -9.31
C LEU A 353 12.08 -17.06 -9.22
N ALA A 354 10.84 -16.56 -9.31
CA ALA A 354 9.62 -17.34 -9.18
C ALA A 354 9.58 -18.59 -10.09
N GLY A 355 10.06 -18.49 -11.33
CA GLY A 355 10.16 -19.62 -12.27
C GLY A 355 11.18 -20.71 -11.90
N ARG A 356 12.11 -20.43 -10.98
CA ARG A 356 13.01 -21.43 -10.37
C ARG A 356 12.41 -21.99 -9.09
N VAL A 357 11.83 -21.13 -8.25
CA VAL A 357 11.19 -21.51 -6.97
C VAL A 357 10.02 -22.45 -7.20
N SER A 358 9.18 -22.19 -8.21
CA SER A 358 8.02 -23.03 -8.56
C SER A 358 8.39 -24.46 -9.01
N LYS A 359 9.59 -24.66 -9.55
CA LYS A 359 10.11 -26.00 -9.93
C LYS A 359 10.58 -26.80 -8.71
N LEU A 360 11.01 -26.13 -7.65
CA LEU A 360 11.62 -26.75 -6.47
C LEU A 360 10.63 -26.93 -5.31
N LEU A 361 9.66 -26.02 -5.16
CA LEU A 361 8.77 -25.92 -4.01
C LEU A 361 7.31 -25.78 -4.46
N SER A 362 6.43 -26.63 -3.90
CA SER A 362 4.97 -26.48 -4.04
C SER A 362 4.48 -25.15 -3.42
N PRO A 363 3.45 -24.49 -3.96
CA PRO A 363 3.00 -23.16 -3.50
C PRO A 363 2.79 -23.02 -1.98
N GLY A 364 2.15 -24.01 -1.33
CA GLY A 364 1.95 -24.01 0.12
C GLY A 364 3.24 -24.09 0.95
N ARG A 365 4.32 -24.68 0.42
CA ARG A 365 5.66 -24.66 1.04
C ARG A 365 6.33 -23.31 0.86
N VAL A 366 6.16 -22.66 -0.30
CA VAL A 366 6.67 -21.30 -0.54
C VAL A 366 6.03 -20.30 0.42
N LEU A 367 4.73 -20.44 0.70
CA LEU A 367 4.03 -19.63 1.72
C LEU A 367 4.65 -19.77 3.11
N VAL A 368 4.95 -21.01 3.56
CA VAL A 368 5.58 -21.26 4.88
C VAL A 368 7.02 -20.74 4.92
N VAL A 369 7.80 -20.94 3.85
CA VAL A 369 9.18 -20.40 3.75
C VAL A 369 9.17 -18.87 3.76
N GLY A 370 8.21 -18.23 3.09
CA GLY A 370 8.07 -16.76 3.08
C GLY A 370 7.63 -16.18 4.43
N ALA A 371 6.77 -16.90 5.17
CA ALA A 371 6.41 -16.51 6.53
C ALA A 371 7.57 -16.71 7.52
N ALA A 372 8.36 -17.79 7.36
CA ALA A 372 9.55 -18.03 8.17
C ALA A 372 10.69 -17.04 7.90
N SER A 373 10.90 -16.65 6.63
CA SER A 373 11.89 -15.62 6.27
C SER A 373 11.48 -14.24 6.79
N LEU A 374 10.18 -13.91 6.81
CA LEU A 374 9.66 -12.72 7.48
C LEU A 374 9.93 -12.75 9.00
N GLY A 375 9.69 -13.89 9.65
CA GLY A 375 9.99 -14.08 11.07
C GLY A 375 11.46 -13.88 11.39
N LEU A 376 12.36 -14.42 10.54
CA LEU A 376 13.80 -14.23 10.64
C LEU A 376 14.22 -12.77 10.41
N GLN A 377 13.62 -12.09 9.42
CA GLN A 377 13.87 -10.67 9.13
C GLN A 377 13.51 -9.78 10.33
N VAL A 378 12.36 -10.01 10.95
CA VAL A 378 11.90 -9.25 12.13
C VAL A 378 12.71 -9.58 13.37
N PHE A 379 13.10 -10.85 13.56
CA PHE A 379 14.02 -11.24 14.63
C PHE A 379 15.37 -10.53 14.48
N TYR A 380 15.90 -10.44 13.26
CA TYR A 380 17.15 -9.72 12.97
C TYR A 380 17.04 -8.23 13.31
N TYR A 381 15.92 -7.56 13.01
CA TYR A 381 15.72 -6.14 13.38
C TYR A 381 15.75 -5.88 14.89
N SER A 382 15.52 -6.89 15.74
CA SER A 382 15.72 -6.75 17.19
C SER A 382 17.20 -6.58 17.61
N PHE A 383 18.16 -6.83 16.72
CA PHE A 383 19.60 -6.78 16.99
C PHE A 383 20.34 -5.77 16.09
N LEU A 384 19.66 -4.71 15.65
CA LEU A 384 20.30 -3.60 14.93
C LEU A 384 21.32 -2.90 15.85
N TRP A 385 22.61 -3.10 15.59
CA TRP A 385 23.70 -2.48 16.37
C TRP A 385 24.30 -1.25 15.67
N GLY A 386 23.94 -0.97 14.42
CA GLY A 386 24.36 0.23 13.72
C GLY A 386 23.70 0.43 12.34
N PRO A 387 23.86 1.61 11.71
CA PRO A 387 23.01 2.03 10.58
C PRO A 387 23.07 1.11 9.36
N TRP A 388 24.25 0.57 9.03
CA TRP A 388 24.47 -0.31 7.89
C TRP A 388 24.03 -1.76 8.13
N THR A 389 23.83 -2.15 9.39
CA THR A 389 23.45 -3.54 9.73
C THR A 389 22.06 -3.92 9.22
N ALA A 390 21.21 -2.95 8.88
CA ALA A 390 19.88 -3.24 8.33
C ALA A 390 19.90 -3.77 6.88
N LEU A 391 20.96 -3.53 6.09
CA LEU A 391 20.97 -3.87 4.65
C LEU A 391 20.82 -5.38 4.34
N PRO A 392 21.51 -6.32 5.02
CA PRO A 392 21.34 -7.76 4.78
C PRO A 392 19.90 -8.24 5.02
N ALA A 393 19.22 -7.68 6.02
CA ALA A 393 17.82 -7.98 6.30
C ALA A 393 16.87 -7.51 5.18
N GLN A 394 17.22 -6.47 4.43
CA GLN A 394 16.41 -6.01 3.29
C GLN A 394 16.53 -6.90 2.05
N VAL A 395 17.67 -7.56 1.84
CA VAL A 395 17.81 -8.58 0.79
C VAL A 395 16.88 -9.77 1.08
N LEU A 396 16.72 -10.13 2.36
CA LEU A 396 15.78 -11.16 2.79
C LEU A 396 14.31 -10.81 2.48
N SER A 397 13.99 -9.52 2.28
CA SER A 397 12.63 -9.09 1.93
C SER A 397 12.15 -9.56 0.54
N THR A 398 13.08 -9.94 -0.34
CA THR A 398 12.81 -10.72 -1.57
C THR A 398 12.05 -12.01 -1.26
N PHE A 399 12.51 -12.74 -0.24
CA PHE A 399 11.97 -14.03 0.16
C PHE A 399 10.84 -13.93 1.18
N SER A 400 10.67 -12.80 1.86
CA SER A 400 9.52 -12.58 2.73
C SER A 400 8.35 -12.02 1.91
N SER A 401 8.22 -10.70 1.79
CA SER A 401 7.11 -10.03 1.11
C SER A 401 6.95 -10.46 -0.35
N GLY A 402 8.05 -10.57 -1.11
CA GLY A 402 8.00 -10.98 -2.52
C GLY A 402 7.44 -12.39 -2.72
N ALA A 403 7.99 -13.38 -2.01
CA ALA A 403 7.53 -14.77 -2.10
C ALA A 403 6.13 -14.98 -1.51
N LEU A 404 5.77 -14.26 -0.44
CA LEU A 404 4.45 -14.31 0.17
C LEU A 404 3.37 -13.85 -0.82
N TRP A 405 3.50 -12.66 -1.43
CA TRP A 405 2.50 -12.16 -2.38
C TRP A 405 2.32 -13.08 -3.59
N TRP A 406 3.41 -13.65 -4.11
CA TRP A 406 3.35 -14.63 -5.18
C TRP A 406 2.65 -15.94 -4.77
N ALA A 407 2.97 -16.49 -3.61
CA ALA A 407 2.36 -17.72 -3.11
C ALA A 407 0.85 -17.54 -2.83
N VAL A 408 0.46 -16.39 -2.29
CA VAL A 408 -0.94 -15.98 -2.14
C VAL A 408 -1.62 -15.83 -3.49
N GLY A 409 -0.93 -15.25 -4.49
CA GLY A 409 -1.41 -15.12 -5.87
C GLY A 409 -1.87 -16.45 -6.47
N ILE A 410 -1.03 -17.49 -6.37
CA ILE A 410 -1.34 -18.86 -6.84
C ILE A 410 -2.43 -19.51 -5.98
N GLN A 411 -2.38 -19.35 -4.65
CA GLN A 411 -3.39 -19.95 -3.78
C GLN A 411 -4.78 -19.30 -3.97
N CYS A 412 -4.86 -18.06 -4.45
CA CYS A 412 -6.12 -17.47 -4.92
C CYS A 412 -6.65 -18.17 -6.16
N GLU A 413 -5.79 -18.51 -7.12
CA GLU A 413 -6.15 -19.19 -8.38
C GLU A 413 -6.58 -20.64 -8.13
N ASP A 414 -5.91 -21.38 -7.24
CA ASP A 414 -6.31 -22.74 -6.84
C ASP A 414 -7.67 -22.78 -6.09
N VAL A 415 -8.08 -21.70 -5.42
CA VAL A 415 -9.32 -21.61 -4.64
C VAL A 415 -10.48 -21.01 -5.43
N ALA A 416 -10.20 -20.13 -6.39
CA ALA A 416 -11.22 -19.38 -7.10
C ALA A 416 -11.93 -20.20 -8.19
N THR A 417 -13.23 -19.95 -8.35
CA THR A 417 -13.95 -20.35 -9.57
C THR A 417 -13.54 -19.42 -10.73
N PRO A 418 -13.57 -19.89 -11.99
CA PRO A 418 -13.21 -19.08 -13.15
C PRO A 418 -13.99 -17.76 -13.18
N GLY A 419 -13.26 -16.64 -13.28
CA GLY A 419 -13.84 -15.29 -13.24
C GLY A 419 -14.18 -14.76 -11.84
N ALA A 420 -13.90 -15.50 -10.76
CA ALA A 420 -13.96 -15.03 -9.37
C ALA A 420 -12.59 -14.73 -8.75
N GLU A 421 -11.49 -15.15 -9.38
CA GLU A 421 -10.09 -14.99 -8.94
C GLU A 421 -9.79 -13.60 -8.39
N ARG A 422 -10.14 -12.55 -9.13
CA ARG A 422 -9.91 -11.17 -8.70
C ARG A 422 -10.69 -10.80 -7.44
N SER A 423 -11.90 -11.33 -7.26
CA SER A 423 -12.67 -11.08 -6.04
C SER A 423 -12.07 -11.80 -4.83
N VAL A 424 -11.56 -13.02 -5.02
CA VAL A 424 -10.81 -13.78 -4.00
C VAL A 424 -9.49 -13.08 -3.65
N ARG A 425 -8.69 -12.68 -4.64
CA ARG A 425 -7.44 -11.91 -4.46
C ARG A 425 -7.67 -10.59 -3.73
N ARG A 426 -8.75 -9.87 -4.04
CA ARG A 426 -9.16 -8.67 -3.29
C ARG A 426 -9.54 -8.96 -1.84
N VAL A 427 -10.21 -10.09 -1.54
CA VAL A 427 -10.53 -10.50 -0.17
C VAL A 427 -9.22 -10.72 0.61
N TYR A 428 -8.33 -11.58 0.12
CA TYR A 428 -7.03 -11.83 0.77
C TYR A 428 -6.18 -10.58 0.94
N SER A 429 -6.08 -9.73 -0.10
CA SER A 429 -5.34 -8.47 -0.03
C SER A 429 -5.92 -7.51 1.03
N SER A 430 -7.25 -7.43 1.13
CA SER A 430 -7.96 -6.63 2.14
C SER A 430 -7.76 -7.15 3.57
N LEU A 431 -7.72 -8.48 3.74
CA LEU A 431 -7.39 -9.14 5.01
C LEU A 431 -5.94 -8.86 5.42
N CYS A 432 -5.00 -8.94 4.48
CA CYS A 432 -3.57 -8.66 4.69
C CYS A 432 -3.32 -7.19 5.07
N LEU A 433 -3.46 -6.31 4.09
CA LEU A 433 -2.91 -4.95 4.08
C LEU A 433 -3.69 -3.97 4.95
N ARG A 434 -4.92 -4.34 5.34
CA ARG A 434 -5.86 -3.43 5.98
C ARG A 434 -6.36 -3.98 7.31
N LEU A 435 -6.90 -5.21 7.37
CA LEU A 435 -7.33 -5.79 8.65
C LEU A 435 -6.13 -6.19 9.54
N GLY A 436 -5.20 -6.99 9.02
CA GLY A 436 -3.98 -7.35 9.74
C GLY A 436 -3.17 -6.12 10.17
N SER A 437 -2.97 -5.19 9.24
CA SER A 437 -2.23 -3.94 9.53
C SER A 437 -2.92 -3.03 10.55
N ALA A 438 -4.26 -2.97 10.59
CA ALA A 438 -4.98 -2.21 11.62
C ALA A 438 -4.73 -2.82 13.01
N VAL A 439 -4.93 -4.14 13.15
CA VAL A 439 -4.73 -4.87 14.41
C VAL A 439 -3.27 -4.73 14.88
N GLY A 440 -2.30 -4.87 13.98
CA GLY A 440 -0.88 -4.72 14.31
C GLY A 440 -0.47 -3.29 14.66
N SER A 441 -1.06 -2.26 14.04
CA SER A 441 -0.83 -0.86 14.42
C SER A 441 -1.37 -0.55 15.82
N PHE A 442 -2.61 -0.96 16.12
CA PHE A 442 -3.21 -0.76 17.44
C PHE A 442 -2.43 -1.51 18.52
N ALA A 443 -2.23 -2.82 18.37
CA ALA A 443 -1.51 -3.63 19.35
C ALA A 443 -0.04 -3.19 19.50
N GLY A 444 0.62 -2.90 18.38
CA GLY A 444 2.01 -2.45 18.34
C GLY A 444 2.24 -1.17 19.13
N GLY A 445 1.38 -0.15 18.98
CA GLY A 445 1.50 1.10 19.74
C GLY A 445 1.44 0.90 21.26
N PHE A 446 0.55 0.03 21.75
CA PHE A 446 0.46 -0.30 23.18
C PHE A 446 1.66 -1.13 23.68
N VAL A 447 2.11 -2.13 22.90
CA VAL A 447 3.27 -2.95 23.26
C VAL A 447 4.53 -2.09 23.33
N VAL A 448 4.75 -1.21 22.34
CA VAL A 448 5.91 -0.32 22.30
C VAL A 448 5.89 0.67 23.46
N GLN A 449 4.73 1.25 23.82
CA GLN A 449 4.63 2.14 24.98
C GLN A 449 4.98 1.47 26.32
N ARG A 450 4.77 0.15 26.46
CA ARG A 450 5.00 -0.59 27.71
C ARG A 450 6.35 -1.29 27.78
N PHE A 451 6.84 -1.82 26.66
CA PHE A 451 8.01 -2.70 26.60
C PHE A 451 9.09 -2.22 25.62
N GLY A 452 8.83 -1.20 24.80
CA GLY A 452 9.75 -0.72 23.77
C GLY A 452 9.71 -1.51 22.45
N VAL A 453 10.41 -0.98 21.44
CA VAL A 453 10.36 -1.47 20.05
C VAL A 453 11.06 -2.83 19.88
N THR A 454 12.15 -3.09 20.60
CA THR A 454 12.89 -4.37 20.54
C THR A 454 12.04 -5.56 20.97
N TRP A 455 11.22 -5.40 22.03
CA TRP A 455 10.32 -6.45 22.51
C TRP A 455 9.10 -6.66 21.60
N LEU A 456 8.63 -5.62 20.90
CA LEU A 456 7.63 -5.77 19.83
C LEU A 456 8.15 -6.73 18.75
N PHE A 457 9.34 -6.47 18.19
CA PHE A 457 9.91 -7.31 17.14
C PHE A 457 10.17 -8.74 17.61
N ARG A 458 10.70 -8.95 18.83
CA ARG A 458 10.87 -10.29 19.40
C ARG A 458 9.55 -11.05 19.53
N GLY A 459 8.52 -10.43 20.12
CA GLY A 459 7.23 -11.07 20.33
C GLY A 459 6.53 -11.44 19.00
N VAL A 460 6.56 -10.53 18.03
CA VAL A 460 6.00 -10.74 16.69
C VAL A 460 6.76 -11.84 15.93
N ALA A 461 8.10 -11.86 16.01
CA ALA A 461 8.90 -12.92 15.38
C ALA A 461 8.65 -14.31 15.99
N ILE A 462 8.59 -14.41 17.33
CA ILE A 462 8.29 -15.67 18.03
C ILE A 462 6.88 -16.17 17.66
N GLY A 463 5.88 -15.29 17.66
CA GLY A 463 4.51 -15.64 17.27
C GLY A 463 4.41 -16.14 15.82
N LEU A 464 5.09 -15.48 14.88
CA LEU A 464 5.12 -15.90 13.48
C LEU A 464 5.88 -17.23 13.28
N MET A 465 7.02 -17.43 13.94
CA MET A 465 7.78 -18.68 13.86
C MET A 465 7.02 -19.87 14.47
N ALA A 466 6.34 -19.68 15.61
CA ALA A 466 5.46 -20.68 16.19
C ALA A 466 4.32 -21.06 15.23
N TRP A 467 3.71 -20.06 14.58
CA TRP A 467 2.69 -20.28 13.55
C TRP A 467 3.24 -21.03 12.33
N CYS A 468 4.45 -20.72 11.87
CA CYS A 468 5.13 -21.45 10.79
C CYS A 468 5.38 -22.93 11.10
N VAL A 469 5.56 -23.32 12.36
CA VAL A 469 5.64 -24.73 12.78
C VAL A 469 4.25 -25.37 12.83
N CYS A 470 3.23 -24.65 13.32
CA CYS A 470 1.86 -25.15 13.38
C CYS A 470 1.23 -25.35 11.99
N LEU A 471 1.58 -24.51 11.01
CA LEU A 471 0.97 -24.48 9.69
C LEU A 471 1.08 -25.80 8.90
N PRO A 472 2.27 -26.41 8.72
CA PRO A 472 2.40 -27.71 8.07
C PRO A 472 1.60 -28.81 8.79
N LEU A 473 1.54 -28.79 10.12
CA LEU A 473 0.80 -29.77 10.92
C LEU A 473 -0.72 -29.65 10.70
N LEU A 474 -1.23 -28.42 10.64
CA LEU A 474 -2.63 -28.12 10.30
C LEU A 474 -2.95 -28.46 8.84
N GLN A 475 -2.04 -28.16 7.90
CA GLN A 475 -2.21 -28.47 6.48
C GLN A 475 -2.13 -29.97 6.17
N TRP A 476 -1.40 -30.76 6.97
CA TRP A 476 -1.39 -32.22 6.87
C TRP A 476 -2.77 -32.79 7.27
N LYS A 477 -3.35 -32.31 8.38
CA LYS A 477 -4.70 -32.72 8.81
C LYS A 477 -5.81 -32.27 7.85
N ALA A 478 -5.61 -31.19 7.09
CA ALA A 478 -6.60 -30.69 6.13
C ALA A 478 -6.59 -31.51 4.82
N PRO A 479 -7.69 -32.15 4.39
CA PRO A 479 -7.71 -32.99 3.19
C PRO A 479 -7.31 -32.23 1.92
N ARG A 480 -6.65 -32.91 0.98
CA ARG A 480 -6.32 -32.34 -0.34
C ARG A 480 -7.58 -32.29 -1.19
N GLN A 481 -8.11 -31.09 -1.40
CA GLN A 481 -9.18 -30.88 -2.37
C GLN A 481 -8.65 -31.22 -3.77
N ARG A 482 -9.27 -32.20 -4.43
CA ARG A 482 -8.86 -32.72 -5.74
C ARG A 482 -9.16 -31.64 -6.78
N ARG A 483 -8.18 -31.24 -7.61
CA ARG A 483 -8.46 -30.35 -8.75
C ARG A 483 -9.52 -31.00 -9.63
N ILE A 484 -10.65 -30.33 -9.79
CA ILE A 484 -11.62 -30.66 -10.83
C ILE A 484 -10.94 -30.25 -12.13
N ASN A 485 -10.45 -31.24 -12.88
CA ASN A 485 -9.72 -30.98 -14.11
C ASN A 485 -10.77 -30.74 -15.20
N TYR A 486 -11.12 -29.47 -15.47
CA TYR A 486 -12.18 -29.12 -16.42
C TYR A 486 -11.91 -29.66 -17.83
N SER A 487 -10.65 -29.88 -18.21
CA SER A 487 -10.29 -30.59 -19.44
C SER A 487 -10.78 -32.04 -19.48
N ARG A 488 -10.90 -32.73 -18.33
CA ARG A 488 -11.55 -34.05 -18.24
C ARG A 488 -13.08 -33.98 -18.24
N LEU A 489 -13.68 -32.89 -17.77
CA LEU A 489 -15.14 -32.71 -17.88
C LEU A 489 -15.52 -32.39 -19.33
N LEU A 490 -14.83 -31.43 -19.96
CA LEU A 490 -15.01 -31.10 -21.37
C LEU A 490 -14.67 -32.27 -22.30
N ALA A 491 -13.65 -33.09 -21.98
CA ALA A 491 -13.36 -34.31 -22.72
C ALA A 491 -14.33 -35.45 -22.42
N ALA A 492 -14.98 -35.49 -21.25
CA ALA A 492 -16.02 -36.47 -20.92
C ALA A 492 -17.33 -36.11 -21.62
N ASP A 493 -17.78 -34.85 -21.54
CA ASP A 493 -18.92 -34.35 -22.31
C ASP A 493 -18.70 -34.57 -23.82
N ALA A 494 -17.50 -34.27 -24.33
CA ALA A 494 -17.16 -34.52 -25.74
C ALA A 494 -17.03 -36.01 -26.10
N SER A 495 -16.75 -36.91 -25.15
CA SER A 495 -16.74 -38.36 -25.41
C SER A 495 -18.12 -38.99 -25.31
N GLU A 496 -18.97 -38.53 -24.39
CA GLU A 496 -20.36 -39.04 -24.25
C GLU A 496 -21.28 -38.45 -25.32
N ALA A 497 -21.03 -37.23 -25.80
CA ALA A 497 -21.70 -36.65 -26.97
C ALA A 497 -21.24 -37.26 -28.31
N SER A 498 -20.12 -37.99 -28.36
CA SER A 498 -19.59 -38.56 -29.61
C SER A 498 -20.30 -39.85 -30.07
N ASP A 499 -21.14 -40.46 -29.23
CA ASP A 499 -21.64 -41.83 -29.43
C ASP A 499 -23.18 -41.94 -29.63
N SER A 500 -23.94 -40.83 -29.78
CA SER A 500 -25.38 -40.96 -30.10
C SER A 500 -26.09 -39.90 -30.95
N ASP A 501 -25.67 -38.62 -31.01
CA ASP A 501 -26.43 -37.61 -31.77
C ASP A 501 -25.64 -36.96 -32.92
N SER A 502 -26.23 -36.99 -34.12
CA SER A 502 -25.73 -36.31 -35.31
C SER A 502 -26.03 -34.81 -35.24
N ASP A 503 -25.10 -34.04 -34.68
CA ASP A 503 -25.29 -32.62 -34.38
C ASP A 503 -25.53 -31.74 -35.62
N PRO A 504 -26.67 -31.03 -35.72
CA PRO A 504 -26.87 -30.00 -36.74
C PRO A 504 -25.92 -28.79 -36.54
N GLU A 505 -25.23 -28.72 -35.41
CA GLU A 505 -24.22 -27.69 -35.10
C GLU A 505 -22.87 -27.87 -35.84
N ARG A 506 -22.63 -28.99 -36.52
CA ARG A 506 -21.54 -29.07 -37.53
C ARG A 506 -22.00 -28.59 -38.91
N ASP A 507 -23.20 -28.97 -39.29
CA ASP A 507 -23.76 -28.79 -40.63
C ASP A 507 -23.87 -27.30 -41.01
N TRP A 508 -24.28 -26.41 -40.09
CA TRP A 508 -24.27 -24.96 -40.35
C TRP A 508 -22.85 -24.36 -40.44
N LEU A 509 -21.86 -24.96 -39.78
CA LEU A 509 -20.50 -24.44 -39.71
C LEU A 509 -19.73 -24.78 -40.99
N GLU A 510 -19.89 -25.99 -41.50
CA GLU A 510 -19.41 -26.37 -42.84
C GLU A 510 -20.12 -25.54 -43.92
N LYS A 511 -21.46 -25.43 -43.85
CA LYS A 511 -22.24 -24.62 -44.80
C LYS A 511 -21.87 -23.14 -44.80
N ALA A 512 -21.56 -22.55 -43.64
CA ALA A 512 -21.07 -21.19 -43.55
C ALA A 512 -19.65 -21.01 -44.13
N MET A 513 -18.79 -22.02 -44.07
CA MET A 513 -17.48 -21.99 -44.74
C MET A 513 -17.58 -22.22 -46.25
N GLU A 514 -18.51 -23.07 -46.70
CA GLU A 514 -18.78 -23.28 -48.13
C GLU A 514 -19.35 -22.00 -48.78
N ASP A 515 -20.30 -21.32 -48.13
CA ASP A 515 -20.86 -20.04 -48.60
C ASP A 515 -19.76 -18.97 -48.75
N ASP A 516 -18.81 -18.88 -47.82
CA ASP A 516 -17.71 -17.90 -47.87
C ASP A 516 -16.66 -18.28 -48.94
N GLN A 517 -16.38 -19.57 -49.17
CA GLN A 517 -15.56 -20.01 -50.31
C GLN A 517 -16.24 -19.79 -51.67
N GLY A 518 -17.55 -20.03 -51.78
CA GLY A 518 -18.33 -19.79 -52.99
C GLY A 518 -18.33 -18.32 -53.40
N ASN A 519 -18.49 -17.43 -52.43
CA ASN A 519 -18.50 -15.98 -52.65
C ASN A 519 -17.12 -15.45 -53.13
N ASN A 520 -16.02 -15.94 -52.54
CA ASN A 520 -14.65 -15.63 -52.96
C ASN A 520 -14.35 -16.09 -54.42
N ASN A 521 -14.92 -17.23 -54.85
CA ASN A 521 -14.77 -17.70 -56.23
C ASN A 521 -15.59 -16.87 -57.23
N TYR A 522 -16.78 -16.38 -56.83
CA TYR A 522 -17.56 -15.46 -57.66
C TYR A 522 -16.85 -14.12 -57.86
N GLU A 523 -16.29 -13.52 -56.81
CA GLU A 523 -15.49 -12.28 -56.93
C GLU A 523 -14.26 -12.44 -57.83
N ARG A 524 -13.56 -13.58 -57.76
CA ARG A 524 -12.43 -13.88 -58.66
C ARG A 524 -12.87 -13.98 -60.12
N LYS A 525 -14.03 -14.60 -60.39
CA LYS A 525 -14.51 -14.81 -61.76
C LYS A 525 -14.93 -13.50 -62.44
N ILE A 526 -15.52 -12.57 -61.69
CA ILE A 526 -15.87 -11.22 -62.17
C ILE A 526 -14.60 -10.40 -62.48
N ARG A 527 -13.54 -10.55 -61.67
CA ARG A 527 -12.26 -9.83 -61.88
C ARG A 527 -11.43 -10.30 -63.08
N HIS A 528 -11.82 -11.38 -63.75
CA HIS A 528 -11.20 -11.88 -64.99
C HIS A 528 -12.07 -11.66 -66.25
N SER A 529 -13.17 -10.90 -66.13
CA SER A 529 -14.16 -10.69 -67.22
C SER A 529 -14.30 -9.23 -67.67
N ASN A 530 -13.41 -8.33 -67.22
CA ASN A 530 -13.33 -6.92 -67.59
C ASN A 530 -11.91 -6.58 -68.06
#